data_AF-A0A6V7IWK7-F1
#
_entry.id   AF-A0A6V7IWK7-F1
#
_cell.length_a   1.000
_cell.length_b   1.000
_cell.length_c   1.000
_cell.angle_alpha   90.00
_cell.angle_beta   90.00
_cell.angle_gamma   90.00
#
_symmetry.space_group_name_H-M   'P 1'
#
loop_
_entity.id
_entity.type
_entity.pdbx_description
1 polymer ?
#
loop_
_entity_poly.entity_id
_entity_poly.type
_entity_poly.pdbx_seq_one_letter_code
_entity_poly.pdbx_strand_id
1 'polypeptide(L)'
;VRHLWFDGQLREIMAGDSWRKYQDNTGFMNLARVASLCNRAEWAPIDGPIPPLNKRKILGDASESALLKCMEILVKGGAQSFRRQYRK
;
A
#
# COMPACT_ATOMS: atom_id res chain seq x y z
N VAL A 1 -6.49 -3.82 5.03
CA VAL A 1 -6.31 -5.17 4.44
C VAL A 1 -5.77 -6.08 5.52
N ARG A 2 -6.41 -7.22 5.79
CA ARG A 2 -5.98 -8.16 6.85
C ARG A 2 -5.06 -9.25 6.32
N HIS A 3 -5.39 -9.82 5.15
CA HIS A 3 -4.67 -10.92 4.54
C HIS A 3 -4.34 -10.63 3.06
N LEU A 4 -3.27 -11.23 2.55
CA LEU A 4 -2.93 -11.31 1.14
C LEU A 4 -2.80 -12.77 0.73
N TRP A 5 -3.12 -13.07 -0.52
CA TRP A 5 -2.83 -14.36 -1.13
C TRP A 5 -1.87 -14.13 -2.30
N PHE A 6 -0.70 -14.74 -2.27
CA PHE A 6 0.23 -14.81 -3.39
C PHE A 6 1.17 -16.00 -3.24
N ASP A 7 1.75 -16.47 -4.33
CA ASP A 7 2.61 -17.67 -4.38
C ASP A 7 1.97 -18.92 -3.74
N GLY A 8 0.64 -19.06 -3.85
CA GLY A 8 -0.10 -20.17 -3.25
C GLY A 8 -0.15 -20.15 -1.71
N GLN A 9 0.22 -19.04 -1.06
CA GLN A 9 0.23 -18.91 0.40
C GLN A 9 -0.66 -17.75 0.86
N LEU A 10 -1.44 -17.99 1.92
CA LEU A 10 -2.14 -16.95 2.66
C LEU A 10 -1.16 -16.28 3.63
N ARG A 11 -1.04 -14.96 3.57
CA ARG A 11 -0.18 -14.16 4.44
C ARG A 11 -1.00 -13.13 5.21
N GLU A 12 -0.77 -13.04 6.51
CA GLU A 12 -1.40 -12.04 7.37
C GLU A 12 -0.52 -10.79 7.49
N ILE A 13 -1.12 -9.61 7.31
CA ILE A 13 -0.38 -8.34 7.26
C ILE A 13 -0.41 -7.60 8.60
N MET A 14 -1.43 -7.86 9.42
CA MET A 14 -1.71 -7.09 10.64
C MET A 14 -1.48 -7.91 11.91
N ALA A 15 -0.50 -8.84 11.89
CA ALA A 15 -0.14 -9.69 13.00
C ALA A 15 1.37 -9.54 13.32
N GLY A 16 1.71 -8.57 14.17
CA GLY A 16 3.00 -8.51 14.86
C GLY A 16 4.09 -7.61 14.27
N ASP A 17 5.20 -7.54 15.02
CA ASP A 17 6.36 -6.67 14.80
C ASP A 17 7.21 -7.00 13.55
N SER A 18 6.77 -7.95 12.71
CA SER A 18 7.42 -8.30 11.44
C SER A 18 7.00 -7.35 10.32
N TRP A 19 7.15 -6.05 10.51
CA TRP A 19 6.85 -4.98 9.54
C TRP A 19 7.74 -4.96 8.29
N ARG A 20 8.49 -6.05 8.03
CA ARG A 20 9.66 -5.99 7.17
C ARG A 20 9.73 -7.19 6.23
N LYS A 21 9.80 -6.86 4.93
CA LYS A 21 10.42 -7.61 3.81
C LYS A 21 9.51 -8.53 2.99
N TYR A 22 8.54 -7.96 2.28
CA TYR A 22 8.10 -8.55 1.00
C TYR A 22 8.82 -7.95 -0.23
N GLN A 23 9.78 -7.06 -0.01
CA GLN A 23 10.46 -6.30 -1.08
C GLN A 23 11.20 -7.20 -2.08
N ASP A 24 11.67 -8.38 -1.67
CA ASP A 24 12.42 -9.31 -2.53
C ASP A 24 11.55 -10.43 -3.12
N ASN A 25 10.23 -10.40 -2.93
CA ASN A 25 9.32 -11.41 -3.48
C ASN A 25 8.64 -10.89 -4.77
N THR A 26 8.93 -11.56 -5.89
CA THR A 26 8.37 -11.22 -7.21
C THR A 26 6.84 -11.29 -7.25
N GLY A 27 6.23 -12.32 -6.64
CA GLY A 27 4.78 -12.47 -6.56
C GLY A 27 4.11 -11.31 -5.83
N PHE A 28 4.68 -10.91 -4.69
CA PHE A 28 4.25 -9.73 -3.96
C PHE A 28 4.44 -8.44 -4.77
N MET A 29 5.58 -8.25 -5.42
CA MET A 29 5.87 -7.04 -6.18
C MET A 29 4.91 -6.86 -7.37
N ASN A 30 4.51 -7.95 -8.03
CA ASN A 30 3.48 -7.92 -9.06
C ASN A 30 2.11 -7.52 -8.49
N LEU A 31 1.72 -8.10 -7.36
CA LEU A 31 0.49 -7.73 -6.65
C LEU A 31 0.50 -6.25 -6.24
N ALA A 32 1.60 -5.79 -5.67
CA ALA A 32 1.79 -4.42 -5.21
C ALA A 32 1.74 -3.41 -6.36
N ARG A 33 2.31 -3.77 -7.52
CA ARG A 33 2.20 -2.97 -8.75
C ARG A 33 0.75 -2.78 -9.17
N VAL A 34 -0.03 -3.87 -9.26
CA VAL A 34 -1.46 -3.80 -9.63
C VAL A 34 -2.24 -3.00 -8.60
N ALA A 35 -2.08 -3.29 -7.30
CA ALA A 35 -2.78 -2.59 -6.23
C ALA A 35 -2.45 -1.08 -6.16
N SER A 36 -1.27 -0.67 -6.64
CA SER A 36 -0.86 0.74 -6.67
C SER A 36 -1.32 1.48 -7.93
N LEU A 37 -1.33 0.82 -9.09
CA LEU A 37 -1.70 1.42 -10.37
C LEU A 37 -3.21 1.39 -10.64
N CYS A 38 -3.89 0.32 -10.22
CA CYS A 38 -5.34 0.15 -10.36
C CYS A 38 -6.13 0.72 -9.17
N ASN A 39 -5.59 1.77 -8.54
CA ASN A 39 -6.17 2.42 -7.38
C ASN A 39 -6.15 3.93 -7.60
N ARG A 40 -7.30 4.57 -7.46
CA ARG A 40 -7.50 6.02 -7.63
C ARG A 40 -7.49 6.80 -6.32
N ALA A 41 -7.42 6.12 -5.18
CA ALA A 41 -7.35 6.79 -3.89
C ALA A 41 -6.05 7.58 -3.74
N GLU A 42 -6.16 8.71 -3.07
CA GLU A 42 -5.07 9.66 -2.83
C GLU A 42 -5.09 10.14 -1.38
N TRP A 43 -3.92 10.48 -0.85
CA TRP A 43 -3.84 11.14 0.45
C TRP A 43 -4.43 12.54 0.32
N ALA A 44 -5.29 12.92 1.28
CA ALA A 44 -5.77 14.29 1.35
C ALA A 44 -4.58 15.24 1.56
N PRO A 45 -4.61 16.45 0.96
CA PRO A 45 -3.61 17.46 1.24
C PRO A 45 -3.58 17.77 2.74
N ILE A 46 -2.37 17.98 3.27
CA ILE A 46 -2.12 18.26 4.68
C ILE A 46 -1.46 19.63 4.75
N ASP A 47 -2.08 20.53 5.50
CA ASP A 47 -1.49 21.82 5.85
C ASP A 47 -0.65 21.64 7.12
N GLY A 48 0.66 21.81 7.01
CA GLY A 48 1.59 21.73 8.15
C GLY A 48 2.24 20.35 8.33
N PRO A 49 2.57 19.94 9.58
CA PRO A 49 3.39 18.76 9.83
C PRO A 49 2.65 17.48 9.47
N ILE A 50 3.37 16.56 8.83
CA ILE A 50 2.81 15.30 8.34
C ILE A 50 2.43 14.41 9.54
N PRO A 51 1.13 14.10 9.76
CA PRO A 51 0.70 13.27 10.88
C PRO A 51 1.06 11.79 10.65
N PRO A 52 1.03 10.96 11.71
CA PRO A 52 1.26 9.53 11.58
C PRO A 52 0.22 8.89 10.64
N LEU A 53 0.62 7.81 9.95
CA LEU A 53 -0.13 7.21 8.84
C LEU A 53 -1.59 6.87 9.20
N ASN A 54 -1.83 6.42 10.43
CA ASN A 54 -3.16 6.08 10.95
C ASN A 54 -4.10 7.29 11.08
N LYS A 55 -3.56 8.50 11.22
CA LYS A 55 -4.33 9.76 11.34
C LYS A 55 -4.48 10.52 10.02
N ARG A 56 -3.81 10.08 8.94
CA ARG A 56 -3.91 10.71 7.63
C ARG A 56 -5.26 10.38 6.98
N LYS A 57 -5.87 11.40 6.38
CA LYS A 57 -7.12 11.27 5.62
C LYS A 57 -6.81 10.83 4.18
N ILE A 58 -7.64 9.95 3.64
CA ILE A 58 -7.57 9.47 2.25
C ILE A 58 -8.85 9.89 1.55
N LEU A 59 -8.70 10.33 0.30
CA LEU A 59 -9.76 10.61 -0.65
C LEU A 59 -9.91 9.38 -1.54
N GLY A 60 -11.04 8.66 -1.43
CA GLY A 60 -11.28 7.42 -2.16
C GLY A 60 -12.37 6.60 -1.48
N ASP A 61 -12.82 5.51 -2.11
CA ASP A 61 -13.72 4.57 -1.45
C ASP A 61 -12.99 3.80 -0.33
N ALA A 62 -13.74 3.09 0.51
CA ALA A 62 -13.18 2.36 1.64
C ALA A 62 -12.16 1.29 1.20
N SER A 63 -12.40 0.65 0.06
CA SER A 63 -11.61 -0.47 -0.46
C SER A 63 -10.28 0.03 -1.03
N GLU A 64 -10.31 1.03 -1.92
CA GLU A 64 -9.12 1.67 -2.47
C GLU A 64 -8.29 2.34 -1.38
N SER A 65 -8.95 2.96 -0.39
CA SER A 65 -8.28 3.57 0.76
C SER A 65 -7.53 2.53 1.61
N ALA A 66 -8.15 1.37 1.85
CA ALA A 66 -7.51 0.28 2.59
C ALA A 66 -6.29 -0.28 1.84
N LEU A 67 -6.38 -0.41 0.52
CA LEU A 67 -5.25 -0.82 -0.34
C LEU A 67 -4.13 0.21 -0.33
N LEU A 68 -4.45 1.51 -0.43
CA LEU A 68 -3.46 2.59 -0.39
C LEU A 68 -2.67 2.56 0.93
N LYS A 69 -3.36 2.44 2.07
CA LYS A 69 -2.71 2.29 3.39
C LYS A 69 -1.81 1.06 3.44
N CYS A 70 -2.28 -0.06 2.89
CA CYS A 70 -1.54 -1.31 2.87
C CYS A 70 -0.24 -1.19 2.04
N MET A 71 -0.31 -0.59 0.86
CA MET A 71 0.88 -0.38 0.02
C MET A 71 1.87 0.61 0.63
N GLU A 72 1.38 1.66 1.30
CA GLU A 72 2.24 2.62 2.00
C GLU A 72 3.09 1.95 3.11
N ILE A 73 2.54 0.91 3.73
CA ILE A 73 3.22 0.15 4.78
C ILE A 73 4.19 -0.87 4.19
N LEU A 74 3.75 -1.63 3.18
CA LEU A 74 4.49 -2.81 2.70
C LEU A 74 5.54 -2.51 1.63
N VAL A 75 5.36 -1.43 0.88
CA VAL A 75 6.22 -1.07 -0.26
C VAL A 75 7.12 0.09 0.10
N LYS A 76 8.42 -0.03 -0.17
CA LYS A 76 9.36 1.09 -0.01
C LYS A 76 8.96 2.23 -0.97
N GLY A 77 8.65 3.40 -0.40
CA GLY A 77 8.16 4.55 -1.16
C GLY A 77 6.68 4.50 -1.55
N GLY A 78 5.95 3.52 -1.02
CA GLY A 78 4.50 3.42 -1.14
C GLY A 78 3.97 3.25 -2.56
N ALA A 79 2.67 3.47 -2.73
CA ALA A 79 2.00 3.36 -4.03
C ALA A 79 2.54 4.39 -5.05
N GLN A 80 3.01 5.54 -4.58
CA GLN A 80 3.58 6.59 -5.43
C GLN A 80 4.89 6.18 -6.11
N SER A 81 5.61 5.18 -5.58
CA SER A 81 6.77 4.61 -6.25
C SER A 81 6.39 4.03 -7.62
N PHE A 82 5.35 3.18 -7.66
CA PHE A 82 4.85 2.59 -8.89
C PHE A 82 4.18 3.62 -9.81
N ARG A 83 3.36 4.53 -9.27
CA ARG A 83 2.65 5.54 -10.07
C ARG A 83 3.60 6.50 -10.80
N ARG A 84 4.75 6.84 -10.20
CA ARG A 84 5.78 7.67 -10.85
C ARG A 84 6.54 6.90 -11.93
N GLN A 85 6.83 5.63 -11.69
CA GLN A 85 7.55 4.78 -12.64
C GLN A 85 6.70 4.50 -13.89
N TYR A 86 5.39 4.30 -13.72
CA TYR A 86 4.45 4.01 -14.80
C TYR A 86 3.45 5.15 -14.95
N ARG A 87 3.89 6.28 -15.54
CA ARG A 87 2.98 7.36 -15.91
C ARG A 87 2.00 6.88 -16.99
N LYS A 88 0.75 7.32 -16.85
CA LYS A 88 -0.28 7.17 -17.89
C LYS A 88 0.11 7.90 -19.17
#